data_AF-A0A3D0Y5P3-F1
#
_entry.id   AF-A0A3D0Y5P3-F1
#
_cell.length_a   1.000
_cell.length_b   1.000
_cell.length_c   1.000
_cell.angle_alpha   90.00
_cell.angle_beta   90.00
_cell.angle_gamma   90.00
#
_symmetry.space_group_name_H-M   'P 1'
#
loop_
_entity.id
_entity.type
_entity.pdbx_description
1 polymer ?
#
loop_
_entity_poly.entity_id
_entity_poly.type
_entity_poly.pdbx_seq_one_letter_code
_entity_poly.pdbx_strand_id
1 'polypeptide(L)'
;MTKYIALLRGINVGGNNKVEMSKLKKSFESLGYERVSTYINSGNIFFETKEKDRVKLVKEIEKVLKKDFKLELRVVIRDSKDINKICKKVSLGWKNDDEERTEVLFLWDEFDNKNTLKLILNNPDIDNLIYIPGAIV
;
A
#
# COMPACT_ATOMS: atom_id res chain seq x y z
N MET A 1 5.93 -17.12 9.65
CA MET A 1 4.97 -16.43 8.77
C MET A 1 5.63 -15.17 8.25
N THR A 2 5.20 -14.68 7.09
CA THR A 2 5.68 -13.40 6.55
C THR A 2 4.76 -12.28 7.04
N LYS A 3 5.36 -11.15 7.44
CA LYS A 3 4.65 -9.92 7.83
C LYS A 3 4.39 -9.07 6.59
N TYR A 4 3.13 -8.78 6.32
CA TYR A 4 2.68 -7.97 5.20
C TYR A 4 1.94 -6.73 5.67
N ILE A 5 1.96 -5.71 4.82
CA ILE A 5 1.01 -4.61 4.81
C ILE A 5 0.23 -4.63 3.49
N ALA A 6 -1.09 -4.55 3.59
CA ALA A 6 -1.99 -4.25 2.49
C ALA A 6 -2.33 -2.76 2.53
N LEU A 7 -2.17 -2.10 1.38
CA LEU A 7 -2.36 -0.68 1.18
C LEU A 7 -3.52 -0.49 0.20
N LEU A 8 -4.62 0.08 0.67
CA LEU A 8 -5.75 0.47 -0.16
C LEU A 8 -5.71 1.98 -0.43
N ARG A 9 -6.33 2.39 -1.53
CA ARG A 9 -6.50 3.80 -1.88
C ARG A 9 -7.98 4.17 -2.00
N GLY A 10 -8.28 5.45 -1.74
CA GLY A 10 -9.59 6.03 -2.06
C GLY A 10 -10.75 5.52 -1.21
N ILE A 11 -10.49 5.03 0.00
CA ILE A 11 -11.54 4.65 0.96
C ILE A 11 -11.80 5.78 1.95
N ASN A 12 -13.04 5.91 2.42
CA ASN A 12 -13.44 6.88 3.45
C ASN A 12 -13.12 8.36 3.17
N VAL A 13 -12.95 8.73 1.89
CA VAL A 13 -12.69 10.11 1.46
C VAL A 13 -13.93 10.73 0.81
N GLY A 14 -14.25 11.97 1.14
CA GLY A 14 -15.38 12.71 0.56
C GLY A 14 -16.74 12.02 0.71
N GLY A 15 -16.92 11.16 1.73
CA GLY A 15 -18.14 10.39 1.94
C GLY A 15 -18.32 9.14 1.05
N ASN A 16 -17.37 8.89 0.14
CA ASN A 16 -17.38 7.76 -0.79
C ASN A 16 -16.62 6.54 -0.25
N ASN A 17 -16.85 5.37 -0.85
CA ASN A 17 -16.14 4.12 -0.56
C ASN A 17 -16.01 3.85 0.95
N LYS A 18 -17.16 3.83 1.64
CA LYS A 18 -17.22 3.66 3.09
C LYS A 18 -16.76 2.26 3.48
N VAL A 19 -15.70 2.20 4.27
CA VAL A 19 -15.12 0.96 4.78
C VAL A 19 -14.96 1.10 6.30
N GLU A 20 -15.71 0.27 7.03
CA GLU A 20 -15.57 0.18 8.47
C GLU A 20 -14.32 -0.66 8.84
N MET A 21 -13.39 -0.09 9.62
CA MET A 21 -12.11 -0.74 9.93
C MET A 21 -12.29 -2.05 10.72
N SER A 22 -13.31 -2.16 11.58
CA SER A 22 -13.59 -3.38 12.33
C SER A 22 -13.99 -4.54 11.40
N LYS A 23 -14.83 -4.26 10.41
CA LYS A 23 -15.24 -5.21 9.37
C LYS A 23 -14.10 -5.53 8.41
N LEU A 24 -13.26 -4.53 8.09
CA LEU A 24 -12.09 -4.71 7.25
C LEU A 24 -11.12 -5.70 7.87
N LYS A 25 -10.82 -5.52 9.16
CA LYS A 25 -10.03 -6.47 9.95
C LYS A 25 -10.62 -7.89 9.89
N LYS A 26 -11.93 -8.03 10.16
CA LYS A 26 -12.62 -9.34 10.09
C LYS A 26 -12.56 -9.99 8.71
N SER A 27 -12.55 -9.19 7.63
CA SER A 27 -12.43 -9.71 6.26
C SER A 27 -11.09 -10.42 6.07
N PHE A 28 -10.00 -9.84 6.55
CA PHE A 28 -8.66 -10.45 6.52
C PHE A 28 -8.56 -11.67 7.45
N GLU A 29 -9.13 -11.60 8.66
CA GLU A 29 -9.18 -12.75 9.58
C GLU A 29 -9.95 -13.93 8.98
N SER A 30 -11.01 -13.67 8.21
CA SER A 30 -11.80 -14.71 7.53
C SER A 30 -11.02 -15.46 6.44
N LEU A 31 -9.94 -14.88 5.92
CA LEU A 31 -9.01 -15.54 5.00
C LEU A 31 -8.00 -16.45 5.73
N GLY A 32 -8.07 -16.52 7.07
CA GLY A 32 -7.12 -17.25 7.90
C GLY A 32 -5.81 -16.50 8.14
N TYR A 33 -5.78 -15.20 7.86
CA TYR A 33 -4.61 -14.37 8.16
C TYR A 33 -4.54 -14.05 9.65
N GLU A 34 -3.33 -14.05 10.20
CA GLU A 34 -3.09 -13.87 11.63
C GLU A 34 -2.61 -12.44 11.94
N ARG A 35 -2.68 -12.06 13.22
CA ARG A 35 -2.17 -10.78 13.74
C ARG A 35 -2.67 -9.57 12.95
N VAL A 36 -3.93 -9.61 12.52
CA VAL A 36 -4.53 -8.55 11.71
C VAL A 36 -4.76 -7.29 12.54
N SER A 37 -4.23 -6.17 12.07
CA SER A 37 -4.46 -4.85 12.62
C SER A 37 -4.57 -3.79 11.52
N THR A 38 -5.28 -2.70 11.81
CA THR A 38 -5.43 -1.57 10.89
C THR A 38 -4.73 -0.35 11.47
N TYR A 39 -4.15 0.49 10.63
CA TYR A 39 -3.62 1.79 11.03
C TYR A 39 -4.50 2.91 10.48
N ILE A 40 -5.04 3.70 11.41
CA ILE A 40 -5.98 4.81 11.17
C ILE A 40 -7.15 4.39 10.24
N ASN A 41 -7.81 5.36 9.58
CA ASN A 41 -8.96 5.10 8.71
C ASN A 41 -8.64 5.21 7.21
N SER A 42 -7.37 4.99 6.82
CA SER A 42 -6.87 5.25 5.46
C SER A 42 -6.56 3.99 4.64
N GLY A 43 -6.86 2.80 5.15
CA GLY A 43 -6.71 1.56 4.38
C GLY A 43 -5.33 0.93 4.48
N ASN A 44 -4.69 1.04 5.64
CA ASN A 44 -3.43 0.37 5.95
C ASN A 44 -3.70 -0.83 6.86
N ILE A 45 -3.41 -2.05 6.40
CA ILE A 45 -3.71 -3.28 7.14
C ILE A 45 -2.46 -4.15 7.26
N PHE A 46 -2.04 -4.42 8.48
CA PHE A 46 -0.99 -5.38 8.77
C PHE A 46 -1.59 -6.76 8.99
N PHE A 47 -0.93 -7.79 8.48
CA PHE A 47 -1.33 -9.17 8.68
C PHE A 47 -0.13 -10.12 8.50
N GLU A 48 -0.30 -11.35 8.96
CA GLU A 48 0.68 -12.42 8.82
C GLU A 48 0.06 -13.65 8.18
N THR A 49 0.83 -14.31 7.30
CA THR A 49 0.39 -15.53 6.63
C THR A 49 1.59 -16.40 6.22
N LYS A 50 1.31 -17.68 5.94
CA LYS A 50 2.30 -18.62 5.35
C LYS A 50 2.38 -18.48 3.83
N GLU A 51 1.34 -17.94 3.20
CA GLU A 51 1.32 -17.67 1.77
C GLU A 51 2.39 -16.64 1.42
N LYS A 52 3.14 -16.92 0.34
CA LYS A 52 4.26 -16.09 -0.14
C LYS A 52 4.00 -15.52 -1.53
N ASP A 53 3.05 -16.09 -2.27
CA ASP A 53 2.63 -15.58 -3.57
C ASP A 53 1.81 -14.31 -3.38
N ARG A 54 2.46 -13.17 -3.66
CA ARG A 54 1.84 -11.84 -3.55
C ARG A 54 0.66 -11.68 -4.50
N VAL A 55 0.73 -12.23 -5.72
CA VAL A 55 -0.36 -12.12 -6.70
C VAL A 55 -1.59 -12.86 -6.20
N LYS A 56 -1.39 -14.02 -5.57
CA LYS A 56 -2.47 -14.76 -4.92
C LYS A 56 -3.07 -14.00 -3.74
N LEU A 57 -2.24 -13.42 -2.87
CA LEU A 57 -2.71 -12.59 -1.74
C LEU A 57 -3.56 -11.41 -2.23
N VAL A 58 -3.11 -10.68 -3.27
CA VAL A 58 -3.88 -9.58 -3.88
C VAL A 58 -5.24 -10.08 -4.33
N LYS A 59 -5.30 -11.17 -5.11
CA LYS A 59 -6.56 -11.73 -5.62
C LYS A 59 -7.52 -12.16 -4.51
N GLU A 60 -7.01 -12.82 -3.47
CA GLU A 60 -7.82 -13.25 -2.32
C GLU A 60 -8.41 -12.05 -1.56
N ILE A 61 -7.58 -11.03 -1.31
CA ILE A 61 -7.98 -9.81 -0.62
C ILE A 61 -9.00 -9.02 -1.44
N GLU A 62 -8.73 -8.74 -2.72
CA GLU A 62 -9.67 -7.99 -3.57
C GLU A 62 -11.02 -8.72 -3.68
N LYS A 63 -11.00 -10.06 -3.77
CA LYS A 63 -12.22 -10.88 -3.80
C LYS A 63 -13.03 -10.77 -2.50
N VAL A 64 -12.40 -10.88 -1.33
CA VAL A 64 -13.12 -10.78 -0.05
C VAL A 64 -13.67 -9.37 0.16
N LEU A 65 -12.90 -8.33 -0.22
CA LEU A 65 -13.32 -6.94 -0.10
C LEU A 65 -14.52 -6.63 -1.01
N LYS A 66 -14.52 -7.12 -2.25
CA LYS A 66 -15.67 -7.00 -3.16
C LYS A 66 -16.90 -7.71 -2.59
N LYS A 67 -16.73 -8.88 -1.99
CA LYS A 67 -17.84 -9.62 -1.36
C LYS A 67 -18.43 -8.84 -0.18
N ASP A 68 -17.59 -8.34 0.71
CA ASP A 68 -17.98 -7.82 2.02
C ASP A 68 -18.42 -6.35 1.97
N PHE A 69 -17.78 -5.54 1.12
CA PHE A 69 -18.06 -4.10 0.99
C PHE A 69 -18.82 -3.74 -0.29
N LYS A 70 -18.95 -4.66 -1.25
CA LYS A 70 -19.53 -4.39 -2.58
C LYS A 70 -18.77 -3.29 -3.35
N LEU A 71 -17.47 -3.17 -3.07
CA LEU A 71 -16.56 -2.20 -3.69
C LEU A 71 -15.46 -2.94 -4.45
N GLU A 72 -15.10 -2.43 -5.63
CA GLU A 72 -13.94 -2.90 -6.39
C GLU A 72 -12.69 -2.17 -5.93
N LEU A 73 -12.18 -2.56 -4.75
CA LEU A 73 -10.99 -1.97 -4.17
C LEU A 73 -9.74 -2.66 -4.71
N ARG A 74 -8.78 -1.85 -5.16
CA ARG A 74 -7.43 -2.32 -5.52
C ARG A 74 -6.53 -2.30 -4.31
N VAL A 75 -5.64 -3.28 -4.20
CA VAL A 75 -4.69 -3.39 -3.09
C VAL A 75 -3.25 -3.51 -3.59
N VAL A 76 -2.33 -2.83 -2.92
CA VAL A 76 -0.89 -3.05 -3.04
C VAL A 76 -0.41 -3.78 -1.80
N ILE A 77 0.39 -4.83 -1.97
CA ILE A 77 0.94 -5.62 -0.85
C ILE A 77 2.46 -5.46 -0.80
N ARG A 78 2.97 -5.17 0.39
CA ARG A 78 4.42 -5.14 0.68
C ARG A 78 4.73 -6.00 1.88
N ASP A 79 5.86 -6.68 1.85
CA ASP A 79 6.35 -7.34 3.05
C ASP A 79 7.24 -6.41 3.88
N SER A 80 7.51 -6.80 5.12
CA SER A 80 8.39 -6.04 6.02
C SER A 80 9.81 -5.79 5.46
N LYS A 81 10.33 -6.63 4.57
CA LYS A 81 11.66 -6.42 3.97
C LYS A 81 11.59 -5.33 2.91
N ASP A 82 10.54 -5.28 2.11
CA ASP A 82 10.30 -4.22 1.14
C ASP A 82 10.17 -2.85 1.82
N ILE A 83 9.35 -2.77 2.87
CA ILE A 83 9.19 -1.54 3.66
C ILE A 83 10.53 -1.08 4.23
N ASN A 84 11.32 -1.98 4.82
CA ASN A 84 12.66 -1.65 5.33
C ASN A 84 13.63 -1.16 4.23
N LYS A 85 13.55 -1.70 3.02
CA LYS A 85 14.37 -1.23 1.89
C LYS A 85 13.97 0.20 1.49
N ILE A 86 12.67 0.48 1.44
CA ILE A 86 12.15 1.81 1.11
C ILE A 86 12.59 2.82 2.18
N CYS A 87 12.38 2.52 3.48
CA CYS A 87 12.79 3.41 4.57
C CYS A 87 14.29 3.74 4.56
N LYS A 88 15.16 2.81 4.15
CA LYS A 88 16.61 3.05 4.05
C LYS A 88 17.02 3.95 2.89
N LYS A 89 16.13 4.17 1.93
CA LYS A 89 16.38 4.94 0.71
C LYS A 89 15.75 6.33 0.76
N VAL A 90 14.69 6.50 1.56
CA VAL A 90 14.17 7.83 1.90
C VAL A 90 15.27 8.59 2.67
N SER A 91 15.61 9.79 2.19
CA SER A 91 16.65 10.62 2.81
C SER A 91 16.17 11.13 4.17
N LEU A 92 17.01 11.03 5.20
CA LEU A 92 16.74 11.62 6.52
C LEU A 92 16.74 13.15 6.50
N GLY A 93 17.29 13.76 5.44
CA GLY A 93 17.34 15.21 5.29
C GLY A 93 16.09 15.81 4.66
N TRP A 94 15.18 14.98 4.11
CA TRP A 94 13.93 15.48 3.53
C TRP A 94 12.90 15.74 4.63
N LYS A 95 12.20 16.86 4.51
CA LYS A 95 11.15 17.28 5.44
C LYS A 95 9.76 17.17 4.82
N ASN A 96 8.80 17.54 5.64
CA ASN A 96 7.40 17.72 5.30
C ASN A 96 6.97 19.04 5.96
N ASP A 97 7.22 20.15 5.27
CA ASP A 97 6.91 21.52 5.72
C ASP A 97 6.30 22.34 4.57
N ASP A 98 6.28 23.67 4.70
CA ASP A 98 5.66 24.56 3.72
C ASP A 98 6.48 24.70 2.42
N GLU A 99 7.75 24.27 2.43
CA GLU A 99 8.65 24.36 1.27
C GLU A 99 8.81 23.01 0.56
N GLU A 100 8.84 21.91 1.31
CA GLU A 100 9.05 20.56 0.75
C GLU A 100 8.10 19.51 1.31
N ARG A 101 7.75 18.54 0.46
CA ARG A 101 6.94 17.39 0.82
C ARG A 101 7.55 16.11 0.27
N THR A 102 7.64 15.12 1.14
CA THR A 102 8.08 13.77 0.82
C THR A 102 6.88 12.84 0.78
N GLU A 103 6.67 12.20 -0.36
CA GLU A 103 5.62 11.19 -0.55
C GLU A 103 6.22 9.83 -0.88
N VAL A 104 5.46 8.77 -0.64
CA VAL A 104 5.85 7.41 -1.05
C VAL A 104 4.71 6.81 -1.87
N LEU A 105 4.95 6.70 -3.18
CA LEU A 105 4.04 6.08 -4.13
C LEU A 105 4.33 4.58 -4.20
N PHE A 106 3.59 3.78 -3.43
CA PHE A 106 3.68 2.32 -3.53
C PHE A 106 3.11 1.83 -4.87
N LEU A 107 3.91 1.07 -5.61
CA LEU A 107 3.59 0.66 -6.98
C LEU A 107 2.76 -0.64 -7.00
N TRP A 108 1.90 -0.83 -8.00
CA TRP A 108 1.45 -2.19 -8.30
C TRP A 108 2.58 -3.00 -8.92
N ASP A 109 2.54 -4.33 -8.80
CA ASP A 109 3.64 -5.19 -9.25
C ASP A 109 3.85 -5.07 -10.78
N GLU A 110 2.79 -4.84 -11.57
CA GLU A 110 2.90 -4.57 -13.02
C GLU A 110 3.62 -3.26 -13.37
N PHE A 111 3.70 -2.32 -12.42
CA PHE A 111 4.41 -1.04 -12.56
C PHE A 111 5.70 -1.01 -11.74
N ASP A 112 6.13 -2.10 -11.10
CA ASP A 112 7.34 -2.11 -10.27
C ASP A 112 8.61 -2.27 -11.11
N ASN A 113 8.94 -1.23 -11.86
CA ASN A 113 10.19 -1.13 -12.60
C ASN A 113 10.59 0.33 -12.85
N LYS A 114 11.87 0.55 -13.16
CA LYS A 114 12.42 1.91 -13.33
C LYS A 114 11.76 2.71 -14.47
N ASN A 115 11.16 2.06 -15.48
CA ASN A 115 10.49 2.79 -16.56
C ASN A 115 9.20 3.48 -16.10
N THR A 116 8.64 3.11 -14.95
CA THR A 116 7.44 3.76 -14.37
C THR A 116 7.67 5.23 -14.07
N LEU A 117 8.92 5.66 -13.85
CA LEU A 117 9.27 7.08 -13.73
C LEU A 117 8.84 7.88 -14.98
N LYS A 118 8.81 7.26 -16.17
CA LYS A 118 8.37 7.91 -17.42
C LYS A 118 6.87 8.13 -17.49
N LEU A 119 6.08 7.50 -16.62
CA LEU A 119 4.63 7.66 -16.54
C LEU A 119 4.23 8.82 -15.62
N ILE A 120 5.17 9.35 -14.85
CA ILE A 120 4.94 10.46 -13.91
C ILE A 120 5.36 11.76 -14.59
N LEU A 121 4.48 12.75 -14.55
CA LEU A 121 4.85 14.11 -14.93
C LEU A 121 5.84 14.64 -13.90
N ASN A 122 7.07 14.92 -14.33
CA ASN A 122 8.16 15.35 -13.46
C ASN A 122 8.64 16.73 -13.90
N ASN A 123 8.66 17.68 -12.97
CA ASN A 123 9.36 18.95 -13.14
C ASN A 123 10.72 18.88 -12.43
N PRO A 124 11.85 18.69 -13.13
CA PRO A 124 13.16 18.50 -12.49
C PRO A 124 13.63 19.68 -11.63
N ASP A 125 13.05 20.87 -11.79
CA ASP A 125 13.38 22.05 -10.97
C ASP A 125 12.68 22.03 -9.61
N ILE A 126 11.68 21.15 -9.41
CA ILE A 126 10.83 21.06 -8.22
C ILE A 126 10.85 19.64 -7.64
N ASP A 127 10.74 18.63 -8.49
CA ASP A 127 10.52 17.23 -8.13
C ASP A 127 11.83 16.43 -8.12
N ASN A 128 11.98 15.58 -7.10
CA ASN A 128 13.06 14.60 -7.03
C ASN A 128 12.49 13.19 -6.90
N LEU A 129 12.37 12.49 -8.03
CA LEU A 129 11.79 11.14 -8.08
C LEU A 129 12.85 10.04 -7.98
N ILE A 130 12.74 9.20 -6.96
CA ILE A 130 13.64 8.07 -6.71
C ILE A 130 12.87 6.76 -6.83
N TYR A 131 13.21 5.97 -7.85
CA TYR A 131 12.73 4.60 -7.94
C TYR A 131 13.44 3.68 -6.94
N ILE A 132 12.64 2.93 -6.18
CA ILE A 132 13.06 1.84 -5.30
C ILE A 132 12.18 0.65 -5.63
N PRO A 133 12.67 -0.60 -5.67
CA PRO A 133 11.79 -1.76 -5.84
C PRO A 133 10.60 -1.71 -4.87
N GLY A 134 9.41 -1.60 -5.45
CA GLY A 134 8.14 -1.51 -4.77
C GLY A 134 7.59 -0.09 -4.53
N ALA A 135 8.34 0.98 -4.79
CA ALA A 135 7.88 2.36 -4.58
C ALA A 135 8.61 3.39 -5.46
N ILE A 136 7.98 4.56 -5.63
CA ILE A 136 8.67 5.79 -6.00
C ILE A 136 8.56 6.72 -4.79
N VAL A 137 9.66 7.34 -4.42
CA VAL A 137 9.70 8.41 -3.40
C VAL A 137 9.97 9.71 -4.12
#